data_AF-A0A1V9X2M2-F1
#
_entry.id   AF-A0A1V9X2M2-F1
#
_cell.length_a   1.000
_cell.length_b   1.000
_cell.length_c   1.000
_cell.angle_alpha   90.00
_cell.angle_beta   90.00
_cell.angle_gamma   90.00
#
_symmetry.space_group_name_H-M   'P 1'
#
loop_
_entity.id
_entity.type
_entity.pdbx_description
1 polymer ?
#
loop_
_entity_poly.entity_id
_entity_poly.type
_entity_poly.pdbx_seq_one_letter_code
_entity_poly.pdbx_strand_id
1 'polypeptide(L)'
;MARYAYSFIEPCLKLMLLMNVLVLQIHWFSIFNSFMMVVFLIGLVAMILVRTLHKDYARYSKDEEMDDMERDLGDEYGWKQVHGDVFRPPPYPLLFTAAVGTGCQLVAVALIVIFFAIVGELYTERGSLLSTAIFAYAATAPINGYCGGSLYGKMQGKRWLRQMLVSATALPGAVCCTAFAVNLIAIYYHASRAIPFGSMVAVLSICAFIVLPLTLVGTVLGRNLSGVAAFPCRVNAVPRPIPEKRWFMEPPVIIALGGVRSGLPINSEFTCL
;
A
#
# COMPACT_ATOMS: atom_id res chain seq x y z
N MET A 1 15.65 12.27 -63.27
CA MET A 1 14.52 12.03 -62.33
C MET A 1 14.83 12.36 -60.87
N ALA A 2 16.03 12.10 -60.33
CA ALA A 2 16.33 12.36 -58.91
C ALA A 2 16.18 13.83 -58.45
N ARG A 3 16.46 14.82 -59.33
CA ARG A 3 16.37 16.26 -58.99
C ARG A 3 14.95 16.77 -58.69
N TYR A 4 13.90 16.14 -59.24
CA TYR A 4 12.52 16.53 -58.99
C TYR A 4 11.99 16.01 -57.64
N ALA A 5 12.52 14.90 -57.13
CA ALA A 5 12.14 14.36 -55.83
C ALA A 5 12.65 15.23 -54.67
N TYR A 6 13.89 15.73 -54.74
CA TYR A 6 14.46 16.62 -53.72
C TYR A 6 13.72 17.96 -53.61
N SER A 7 13.27 18.53 -54.73
CA SER A 7 12.56 19.81 -54.75
C SER A 7 11.15 19.75 -54.11
N PHE A 8 10.59 18.54 -53.94
CA PHE A 8 9.28 18.32 -53.31
C PHE A 8 9.41 17.90 -51.83
N ILE A 9 10.51 17.24 -51.46
CA ILE A 9 10.78 16.75 -50.10
C ILE A 9 11.21 17.88 -49.15
N GLU A 10 12.06 18.82 -49.60
CA GLU A 10 12.48 19.96 -48.77
C GLU A 10 11.31 20.81 -48.23
N PRO A 11 10.34 21.26 -49.06
CA PRO A 11 9.22 22.05 -48.54
C PRO A 11 8.31 21.23 -47.61
N CYS A 12 8.12 19.94 -47.86
CA CYS A 12 7.38 19.05 -46.96
C CYS A 12 8.08 18.83 -45.61
N LEU A 13 9.41 18.66 -45.59
CA LEU A 13 10.19 18.53 -44.35
C LEU A 13 10.19 19.85 -43.55
N LYS A 14 10.28 20.99 -44.24
CA LYS A 14 10.16 22.32 -43.64
C LYS A 14 8.76 22.56 -43.08
N LEU A 15 7.72 22.09 -43.76
CA LEU A 15 6.33 22.15 -43.30
C LEU A 15 6.10 21.26 -42.07
N MET A 16 6.67 20.04 -42.03
CA MET A 16 6.58 19.13 -40.88
C MET A 16 7.35 19.65 -39.66
N LEU A 17 8.53 20.26 -39.86
CA LEU A 17 9.27 20.95 -38.81
C LEU A 17 8.52 22.17 -38.28
N LEU A 18 7.94 22.99 -39.17
CA LEU A 18 7.17 24.17 -38.78
C LEU A 18 5.90 23.78 -38.01
N MET A 19 5.22 22.71 -38.44
CA MET A 19 4.03 22.19 -37.75
C MET A 19 4.38 21.62 -36.36
N ASN A 20 5.53 20.94 -36.22
CA ASN A 20 6.02 20.47 -34.92
C ASN A 20 6.38 21.63 -33.97
N VAL A 21 7.02 22.70 -34.46
CA VAL A 21 7.35 23.87 -33.63
C VAL A 21 6.06 24.58 -33.15
N LEU A 22 5.05 24.72 -34.03
CA LEU A 22 3.76 25.29 -33.67
C LEU A 22 3.01 24.44 -32.63
N VAL A 23 2.96 23.12 -32.81
CA VAL A 23 2.34 22.18 -31.83
C VAL A 23 3.08 22.19 -30.50
N LEU A 24 4.41 22.25 -30.52
CA LEU A 24 5.24 22.32 -29.31
C LEU A 24 4.94 23.60 -28.52
N GLN A 25 4.84 24.76 -29.17
CA GLN A 25 4.51 26.03 -28.50
C GLN A 25 3.10 26.03 -27.88
N ILE A 26 2.11 25.46 -28.59
CA ILE A 26 0.72 25.34 -28.08
C ILE A 26 0.67 24.38 -26.89
N HIS A 27 1.40 23.25 -26.95
CA HIS A 27 1.47 22.29 -25.85
C HIS A 27 2.16 22.88 -24.60
N TRP A 28 3.26 23.61 -24.76
CA TRP A 28 3.92 24.31 -23.65
C TRP A 28 3.03 25.40 -23.03
N PHE A 29 2.25 26.13 -23.83
CA PHE A 29 1.28 27.10 -23.33
C PHE A 29 0.15 26.43 -22.52
N SER A 30 -0.35 25.28 -22.99
CA SER A 30 -1.34 24.47 -22.27
C SER A 30 -0.80 23.92 -20.94
N ILE A 31 0.45 23.45 -20.93
CA ILE A 31 1.15 23.02 -19.70
C ILE A 31 1.24 24.19 -18.72
N PHE A 32 1.70 25.35 -19.16
CA PHE A 32 1.83 26.52 -18.28
C PHE A 32 0.48 26.98 -17.72
N ASN A 33 -0.55 27.03 -18.56
CA ASN A 33 -1.91 27.41 -18.16
C ASN A 33 -2.48 26.46 -17.08
N SER A 34 -2.30 25.15 -17.24
CA SER A 34 -2.71 24.18 -16.23
C SER A 34 -1.85 24.23 -14.95
N PHE A 35 -0.53 24.46 -15.08
CA PHE A 35 0.37 24.63 -13.95
C PHE A 35 0.00 25.81 -13.06
N MET A 36 -0.35 26.96 -13.66
CA MET A 36 -0.83 28.14 -12.92
C MET A 36 -2.09 27.86 -12.10
N MET A 37 -3.04 27.08 -12.64
CA MET A 37 -4.24 26.67 -11.90
C MET A 37 -3.91 25.78 -10.70
N VAL A 38 -2.94 24.86 -10.84
CA VAL A 38 -2.49 24.00 -9.74
C VAL A 38 -1.83 24.83 -8.63
N VAL A 39 -0.94 25.77 -8.98
CA VAL A 39 -0.30 26.67 -8.01
C VAL A 39 -1.34 27.52 -7.27
N PHE A 40 -2.34 28.04 -7.99
CA PHE A 40 -3.42 28.80 -7.38
C PHE A 40 -4.25 27.95 -6.41
N LEU A 41 -4.58 26.71 -6.78
CA LEU A 41 -5.33 25.79 -5.92
C LEU A 41 -4.55 25.45 -4.64
N ILE A 42 -3.23 25.18 -4.75
CA ILE A 42 -2.36 24.96 -3.59
C ILE A 42 -2.34 26.19 -2.68
N GLY A 43 -2.24 27.39 -3.26
CA GLY A 43 -2.26 28.66 -2.50
C GLY A 43 -3.57 28.87 -1.73
N LEU A 44 -4.72 28.61 -2.37
CA LEU A 44 -6.02 28.69 -1.69
C LEU A 44 -6.13 27.68 -0.55
N VAL A 45 -5.75 26.43 -0.79
CA VAL A 45 -5.77 25.38 0.25
C VAL A 45 -4.84 25.73 1.41
N ALA A 46 -3.63 26.20 1.13
CA ALA A 46 -2.67 26.63 2.14
C ALA A 46 -3.21 27.81 2.97
N MET A 47 -3.85 28.80 2.34
CA MET A 47 -4.44 29.95 3.03
C MET A 47 -5.61 29.54 3.94
N ILE A 48 -6.46 28.61 3.50
CA ILE A 48 -7.51 28.02 4.34
C ILE A 48 -6.87 27.28 5.52
N LEU A 49 -5.85 26.46 5.27
CA LEU A 49 -5.17 25.68 6.31
C LEU A 49 -4.47 26.56 7.34
N VAL A 50 -3.78 27.62 6.92
CA VAL A 50 -3.14 28.58 7.85
C VAL A 50 -4.20 29.31 8.68
N ARG A 51 -5.34 29.67 8.08
CA ARG A 51 -6.45 30.27 8.82
C ARG A 51 -7.06 29.32 9.84
N THR A 52 -7.26 28.05 9.49
CA THR A 52 -7.76 27.05 10.44
C THR A 52 -6.74 26.78 11.53
N LEU A 53 -5.46 26.61 11.19
CA LEU A 53 -4.41 26.36 12.18
C LEU A 53 -4.24 27.55 13.13
N HIS A 54 -4.19 28.80 12.64
CA HIS A 54 -4.13 29.96 13.53
C HIS A 54 -5.36 30.06 14.44
N LYS A 55 -6.55 29.74 13.92
CA LYS A 55 -7.79 29.71 14.71
C LYS A 55 -7.73 28.61 15.78
N ASP A 56 -7.27 27.43 15.42
CA ASP A 56 -7.15 26.30 16.33
C ASP A 56 -6.06 26.56 17.38
N TYR A 57 -4.91 27.10 16.98
CA TYR A 57 -3.83 27.51 17.87
C TYR A 57 -4.27 28.57 18.88
N ALA A 58 -4.97 29.62 18.42
CA ALA A 58 -5.51 30.67 19.29
C ALA A 58 -6.63 30.16 20.22
N ARG A 59 -7.30 29.06 19.86
CA ARG A 59 -8.24 28.36 20.74
C ARG A 59 -7.47 27.56 21.80
N TYR A 60 -6.47 26.78 21.39
CA TYR A 60 -5.65 26.00 22.32
C TYR A 60 -4.90 26.86 23.34
N SER A 61 -4.37 28.02 22.92
CA SER A 61 -3.68 28.93 23.84
C SER A 61 -4.61 29.54 24.90
N LYS A 62 -5.88 29.80 24.55
CA LYS A 62 -6.87 30.34 25.49
C LYS A 62 -7.43 29.28 26.43
N ASP A 63 -7.58 28.06 25.92
CA ASP A 63 -7.97 26.93 26.75
C ASP A 63 -6.86 26.63 27.77
N GLU A 64 -5.57 26.69 27.40
CA GLU A 64 -4.42 26.49 28.30
C GLU A 64 -4.36 27.52 29.45
N GLU A 65 -4.73 28.79 29.20
CA GLU A 65 -4.82 29.85 30.23
C GLU A 65 -6.03 29.69 31.18
N MET A 66 -7.14 29.08 30.72
CA MET A 66 -8.27 28.74 31.59
C MET A 66 -8.04 27.44 32.37
N ASP A 67 -7.30 26.48 31.79
CA ASP A 67 -7.02 25.16 32.36
C ASP A 67 -6.03 25.25 33.55
N ASP A 68 -5.22 26.32 33.65
CA ASP A 68 -4.37 26.59 34.81
C ASP A 68 -5.14 26.74 36.14
N MET A 69 -6.43 27.10 36.10
CA MET A 69 -7.31 27.13 37.29
C MET A 69 -8.07 25.82 37.54
N GLU A 70 -8.08 24.87 36.61
CA GLU A 70 -8.80 23.57 36.70
C GLU A 70 -7.85 22.35 36.74
N ARG A 71 -6.54 22.60 36.60
CA ARG A 71 -5.41 21.66 36.53
C ARG A 71 -5.20 20.70 37.70
N ASP A 72 -5.99 20.77 38.78
CA ASP A 72 -5.95 19.79 39.89
C ASP A 72 -7.03 18.71 39.76
N LEU A 73 -7.94 18.77 38.77
CA LEU A 73 -8.98 17.76 38.54
C LEU A 73 -9.13 17.28 37.07
N GLY A 74 -8.42 17.88 36.11
CA GLY A 74 -8.58 17.56 34.69
C GLY A 74 -7.72 16.39 34.22
N ASP A 75 -8.36 15.27 33.88
CA ASP A 75 -7.80 14.13 33.16
C ASP A 75 -6.73 14.52 32.13
N GLU A 76 -5.54 13.91 32.23
CA GLU A 76 -4.49 13.98 31.21
C GLU A 76 -5.10 13.82 29.81
N TYR A 77 -4.95 14.83 28.95
CA TYR A 77 -5.40 14.87 27.55
C TYR A 77 -5.44 13.48 26.87
N GLY A 78 -6.58 13.11 26.29
CA GLY A 78 -6.84 11.75 25.77
C GLY A 78 -5.77 11.20 24.80
N TRP A 79 -5.17 12.02 23.93
CA TRP A 79 -4.07 11.56 23.04
C TRP A 79 -2.79 11.23 23.82
N LYS A 80 -2.53 11.95 24.91
CA LYS A 80 -1.41 11.69 25.83
C LYS A 80 -1.67 10.41 26.61
N GLN A 81 -2.91 10.06 26.91
CA GLN A 81 -3.23 8.75 27.44
C GLN A 81 -2.87 7.64 26.43
N VAL A 82 -3.23 7.81 25.15
CA VAL A 82 -3.05 6.81 24.07
C VAL A 82 -1.61 6.31 23.90
N HIS A 83 -0.58 7.10 24.25
CA HIS A 83 0.83 6.75 24.06
C HIS A 83 1.23 5.37 24.64
N GLY A 84 0.64 4.98 25.77
CA GLY A 84 0.92 3.70 26.45
C GLY A 84 0.16 2.50 25.89
N ASP A 85 -0.87 2.73 25.05
CA ASP A 85 -1.68 1.69 24.41
C ASP A 85 -1.30 1.44 22.95
N VAL A 86 -0.68 2.41 22.25
CA VAL A 86 -0.27 2.28 20.83
C VAL A 86 0.64 1.08 20.59
N PHE A 87 1.56 0.82 21.53
CA PHE A 87 2.57 -0.22 21.41
C PHE A 87 2.10 -1.59 21.91
N ARG A 88 0.83 -1.71 22.30
CA ARG A 88 0.26 -2.99 22.73
C ARG A 88 0.09 -3.91 21.52
N PRO A 89 0.48 -5.20 21.63
CA PRO A 89 0.17 -6.16 20.58
C PRO A 89 -1.36 -6.27 20.40
N PRO A 90 -1.86 -6.27 19.15
CA PRO A 90 -3.27 -6.43 18.84
C PRO A 90 -3.73 -7.85 19.24
N PRO A 91 -5.04 -8.09 19.35
CA PRO A 91 -5.59 -9.41 19.73
C PRO A 91 -5.19 -10.52 18.75
N TYR A 92 -4.95 -10.19 17.48
CA TYR A 92 -4.55 -11.15 16.43
C TYR A 92 -3.20 -10.76 15.78
N PRO A 93 -2.07 -10.87 16.51
CA PRO A 93 -0.77 -10.43 16.00
C PRO A 93 -0.28 -11.32 14.84
N LEU A 94 -0.73 -12.57 14.79
CA LEU A 94 -0.42 -13.52 13.71
C LEU A 94 -0.91 -13.03 12.35
N LEU A 95 -2.21 -12.70 12.26
CA LEU A 95 -2.83 -12.26 11.01
C LEU A 95 -2.32 -10.88 10.60
N PHE A 96 -2.16 -9.98 11.56
CA PHE A 96 -1.66 -8.63 11.31
C PHE A 96 -0.25 -8.65 10.71
N THR A 97 0.69 -9.34 11.35
CA THR A 97 2.08 -9.41 10.85
C THR A 97 2.19 -10.20 9.54
N ALA A 98 1.35 -11.23 9.35
CA ALA A 98 1.25 -11.93 8.07
C ALA A 98 0.77 -11.02 6.94
N ALA A 99 -0.26 -10.19 7.19
CA ALA A 99 -0.79 -9.23 6.22
C ALA A 99 0.20 -8.10 5.89
N VAL A 100 0.96 -7.62 6.89
CA VAL A 100 2.02 -6.63 6.66
C VAL A 100 3.15 -7.22 5.81
N GLY A 101 3.59 -8.45 6.12
CA GLY A 101 4.61 -9.14 5.34
C GLY A 101 4.20 -9.33 3.87
N THR A 102 2.97 -9.80 3.63
CA THR A 102 2.45 -9.97 2.27
C THR A 102 2.30 -8.64 1.54
N GLY A 103 1.88 -7.57 2.25
CA GLY A 103 1.82 -6.21 1.71
C GLY A 103 3.19 -5.70 1.26
N CYS A 104 4.23 -5.83 2.09
CA CYS A 104 5.59 -5.45 1.74
C CYS A 104 6.11 -6.23 0.51
N GLN A 105 5.82 -7.54 0.44
CA GLN A 105 6.17 -8.35 -0.72
C GLN A 105 5.47 -7.87 -1.99
N LEU A 106 4.15 -7.60 -1.93
CA LEU A 106 3.39 -7.13 -3.08
C LEU A 106 3.88 -5.79 -3.61
N VAL A 107 4.23 -4.85 -2.71
CA VAL A 107 4.82 -3.57 -3.11
C VAL A 107 6.18 -3.79 -3.81
N ALA A 108 7.04 -4.65 -3.26
CA ALA A 108 8.32 -4.97 -3.88
C ALA A 108 8.15 -5.62 -5.26
N VAL A 109 7.22 -6.58 -5.39
CA VAL A 109 6.89 -7.22 -6.69
C VAL A 109 6.38 -6.19 -7.69
N ALA A 110 5.47 -5.32 -7.27
CA ALA A 110 4.92 -4.28 -8.14
C ALA A 110 6.03 -3.37 -8.68
N LEU A 111 6.93 -2.88 -7.81
CA LEU A 111 8.05 -2.04 -8.21
C LEU A 111 9.00 -2.76 -9.18
N ILE A 112 9.34 -4.03 -8.91
CA ILE A 112 10.21 -4.82 -9.77
C ILE A 112 9.57 -5.07 -11.13
N VAL A 113 8.29 -5.46 -11.16
CA VAL A 113 7.56 -5.71 -12.41
C VAL A 113 7.42 -4.43 -13.23
N ILE A 114 7.13 -3.28 -12.60
CA ILE A 114 7.07 -1.98 -13.27
C ILE A 114 8.43 -1.63 -13.87
N PHE A 115 9.52 -1.84 -13.13
CA PHE A 115 10.87 -1.60 -13.61
C PHE A 115 11.20 -2.46 -14.84
N PHE A 116 10.93 -3.77 -14.80
CA PHE A 116 11.15 -4.66 -15.94
C PHE A 116 10.22 -4.36 -17.12
N ALA A 117 8.98 -3.91 -16.86
CA ALA A 117 8.05 -3.53 -17.91
C ALA A 117 8.54 -2.30 -18.70
N ILE A 118 9.20 -1.34 -18.03
CA ILE A 118 9.77 -0.15 -18.67
C ILE A 118 11.05 -0.50 -19.44
N VAL A 119 11.94 -1.30 -18.86
CA VAL A 119 13.27 -1.57 -19.44
C VAL A 119 13.25 -2.61 -20.55
N GLY A 120 12.45 -3.68 -20.41
CA GLY A 120 12.60 -4.86 -21.25
C GLY A 120 11.59 -4.98 -22.40
N GLU A 121 10.79 -3.95 -22.68
CA GLU A 121 9.69 -4.00 -23.67
C GLU A 121 8.79 -5.26 -23.51
N LEU A 122 8.62 -5.73 -22.27
CA LEU A 122 7.90 -6.99 -21.96
C LEU A 122 6.41 -6.95 -22.34
N TYR A 123 5.90 -5.81 -22.80
CA TYR A 123 4.53 -5.66 -23.29
C TYR A 123 4.29 -6.37 -24.64
N THR A 124 5.35 -6.73 -25.37
CA THR A 124 5.25 -7.23 -26.76
C THR A 124 4.81 -8.70 -26.83
N GLU A 125 5.19 -9.54 -25.87
CA GLU A 125 4.84 -10.97 -25.86
C GLU A 125 3.70 -11.31 -24.90
N ARG A 126 2.68 -12.02 -25.41
CA ARG A 126 1.52 -12.45 -24.62
C ARG A 126 1.95 -13.42 -23.52
N GLY A 127 1.80 -13.02 -22.26
CA GLY A 127 2.10 -13.86 -21.09
C GLY A 127 3.51 -13.69 -20.53
N SER A 128 4.39 -12.94 -21.19
CA SER A 128 5.73 -12.62 -20.66
C SER A 128 5.65 -11.86 -19.33
N LEU A 129 4.76 -10.87 -19.24
CA LEU A 129 4.49 -10.13 -18.00
C LEU A 129 4.04 -11.04 -16.84
N LEU A 130 3.21 -12.04 -17.13
CA LEU A 130 2.67 -12.95 -16.11
C LEU A 130 3.77 -13.90 -15.61
N SER A 131 4.60 -14.42 -16.51
CA SER A 131 5.79 -15.21 -16.15
C SER A 131 6.76 -14.41 -15.29
N THR A 132 7.12 -13.19 -15.71
CA THR A 132 8.02 -12.30 -14.96
C THR A 132 7.45 -11.94 -13.59
N ALA A 133 6.14 -11.73 -13.47
CA ALA A 133 5.50 -11.48 -12.18
C ALA A 133 5.60 -12.70 -11.24
N ILE A 134 5.44 -13.93 -11.73
CA ILE A 134 5.61 -15.15 -10.93
C ILE A 134 7.05 -15.28 -10.45
N PHE A 135 8.04 -15.05 -11.33
CA PHE A 135 9.46 -15.08 -10.96
C PHE A 135 9.81 -14.00 -9.94
N ALA A 136 9.35 -12.76 -10.14
CA ALA A 136 9.55 -11.66 -9.21
C ALA A 136 8.90 -11.96 -7.84
N TYR A 137 7.71 -12.58 -7.83
CA TYR A 137 7.05 -13.01 -6.61
C TYR A 137 7.86 -14.07 -5.85
N ALA A 138 8.38 -15.07 -6.56
CA ALA A 138 9.25 -16.09 -5.95
C ALA A 138 10.56 -15.49 -5.41
N ALA A 139 11.20 -14.58 -6.16
CA ALA A 139 12.45 -13.93 -5.77
C ALA A 139 12.31 -13.02 -4.54
N THR A 140 11.15 -12.39 -4.37
CA THR A 140 10.85 -11.49 -3.24
C THR A 140 10.27 -12.20 -2.02
N ALA A 141 10.11 -13.53 -2.06
CA ALA A 141 9.65 -14.32 -0.91
C ALA A 141 10.44 -14.08 0.40
N PRO A 142 11.77 -13.88 0.40
CA PRO A 142 12.50 -13.57 1.62
C PRO A 142 12.08 -12.24 2.27
N ILE A 143 11.63 -11.25 1.49
CA ILE A 143 11.17 -9.94 1.98
C ILE A 143 9.89 -10.12 2.80
N ASN A 144 8.97 -10.96 2.32
CA ASN A 144 7.75 -11.32 3.06
C ASN A 144 8.09 -11.86 4.45
N GLY A 145 8.99 -12.86 4.49
CA GLY A 145 9.44 -13.47 5.72
C GLY A 145 10.18 -12.50 6.63
N TYR A 146 11.04 -11.64 6.09
CA TYR A 146 11.79 -10.65 6.85
C TYR A 146 10.89 -9.62 7.53
N CYS A 147 9.98 -8.98 6.77
CA CYS A 147 9.07 -7.96 7.28
C CYS A 147 8.07 -8.55 8.29
N GLY A 148 7.44 -9.69 7.97
CA GLY A 148 6.48 -10.34 8.88
C GLY A 148 7.16 -10.91 10.13
N GLY A 149 8.30 -11.58 9.97
CA GLY A 149 9.05 -12.22 11.05
C GLY A 149 9.68 -11.21 12.02
N SER A 150 10.21 -10.09 11.52
CA SER A 150 10.77 -9.02 12.35
C SER A 150 9.70 -8.33 13.19
N LEU A 151 8.57 -7.97 12.58
CA LEU A 151 7.44 -7.35 13.28
C LEU A 151 6.85 -8.30 14.32
N TYR A 152 6.68 -9.58 13.98
CA TYR A 152 6.16 -10.59 14.91
C TYR A 152 7.10 -10.85 16.09
N GLY A 153 8.42 -10.77 15.86
CA GLY A 153 9.43 -10.80 16.93
C GLY A 153 9.29 -9.60 17.88
N LYS A 154 9.14 -8.39 17.33
CA LYS A 154 8.95 -7.16 18.10
C LYS A 154 7.70 -7.17 18.99
N MET A 155 6.67 -7.89 18.56
CA MET A 155 5.39 -8.01 19.28
C MET A 155 5.39 -9.18 20.29
N GLN A 156 6.56 -9.73 20.64
CA GLN A 156 6.74 -10.85 21.58
C GLN A 156 5.98 -12.13 21.18
N GLY A 157 5.76 -12.34 19.88
CA GLY A 157 5.08 -13.51 19.36
C GLY A 157 5.91 -14.80 19.48
N LYS A 158 5.43 -15.76 20.30
CA LYS A 158 6.11 -17.06 20.51
C LYS A 158 5.95 -18.03 19.32
N ARG A 159 4.80 -18.00 18.63
CA ARG A 159 4.43 -18.96 17.58
C ARG A 159 4.87 -18.49 16.20
N TRP A 160 6.18 -18.38 15.98
CA TRP A 160 6.75 -17.78 14.76
C TRP A 160 6.59 -18.65 13.52
N LEU A 161 6.67 -19.98 13.67
CA LEU A 161 6.48 -20.91 12.55
C LEU A 161 5.04 -20.84 12.00
N ARG A 162 4.04 -20.64 12.87
CA ARG A 162 2.65 -20.42 12.43
C ARG A 162 2.48 -19.10 11.69
N GLN A 163 3.16 -18.04 12.14
CA GLN A 163 3.14 -16.75 11.45
C GLN A 163 3.71 -16.87 10.03
N MET A 164 4.87 -17.51 9.91
CA MET A 164 5.54 -17.79 8.65
C MET A 164 4.64 -18.57 7.69
N LEU A 165 4.03 -19.66 8.18
CA LEU A 165 3.15 -20.51 7.36
C LEU A 165 1.92 -19.73 6.87
N VAL A 166 1.26 -18.95 7.73
CA VAL A 166 0.10 -18.15 7.34
C VAL A 166 0.50 -17.08 6.32
N SER A 167 1.63 -16.40 6.53
CA SER A 167 2.12 -15.36 5.62
C SER A 167 2.54 -15.90 4.24
N ALA A 168 3.11 -17.10 4.18
CA ALA A 168 3.51 -17.74 2.93
C ALA A 168 2.32 -18.38 2.17
N THR A 169 1.27 -18.83 2.87
CA THR A 169 0.15 -19.56 2.25
C THR A 169 -1.11 -18.71 2.04
N ALA A 170 -1.29 -17.60 2.74
CA ALA A 170 -2.52 -16.80 2.64
C ALA A 170 -2.77 -16.27 1.22
N LEU A 171 -1.77 -15.63 0.60
CA LEU A 171 -1.91 -15.10 -0.76
C LEU A 171 -1.96 -16.21 -1.82
N PRO A 172 -1.01 -17.15 -1.88
CA PRO A 172 -1.07 -18.25 -2.84
C PRO A 172 -2.32 -19.11 -2.69
N GLY A 173 -2.77 -19.34 -1.46
CA GLY A 173 -4.00 -20.05 -1.14
C GLY A 173 -5.23 -19.32 -1.68
N ALA A 174 -5.34 -17.99 -1.45
CA ALA A 174 -6.43 -17.19 -2.00
C ALA A 174 -6.42 -17.20 -3.55
N VAL A 175 -5.25 -17.11 -4.18
CA VAL A 175 -5.11 -17.20 -5.64
C VAL A 175 -5.49 -18.59 -6.15
N CYS A 176 -5.09 -19.66 -5.48
CA CYS A 176 -5.48 -21.03 -5.86
C CYS A 176 -6.98 -21.26 -5.69
N CYS A 177 -7.59 -20.76 -4.61
CA CYS A 177 -9.04 -20.86 -4.39
C CYS A 177 -9.83 -20.12 -5.47
N THR A 178 -9.43 -18.89 -5.82
CA THR A 178 -10.07 -18.12 -6.88
C THR A 178 -9.86 -18.75 -8.25
N ALA A 179 -8.65 -19.21 -8.56
CA ALA A 179 -8.36 -19.94 -9.80
C ALA A 179 -9.17 -21.23 -9.91
N PHE A 180 -9.34 -21.97 -8.81
CA PHE A 180 -10.16 -23.17 -8.77
C PHE A 180 -11.64 -22.86 -9.01
N ALA A 181 -12.19 -21.83 -8.38
CA ALA A 181 -13.56 -21.39 -8.61
C ALA A 181 -13.80 -20.98 -10.06
N VAL A 182 -12.89 -20.20 -10.65
CA VAL A 182 -12.95 -19.81 -12.07
C VAL A 182 -12.82 -21.05 -12.98
N ASN A 183 -11.98 -22.01 -12.62
CA ASN A 183 -11.81 -23.24 -13.39
C ASN A 183 -13.06 -24.12 -13.37
N LEU A 184 -13.78 -24.21 -12.25
CA LEU A 184 -15.06 -24.92 -12.17
C LEU A 184 -16.10 -24.32 -13.14
N ILE A 185 -16.17 -22.99 -13.20
CA ILE A 185 -17.06 -22.27 -14.12
C ILE A 185 -16.62 -22.51 -15.57
N ALA A 186 -15.31 -22.46 -15.85
CA ALA A 186 -14.79 -22.70 -17.19
C ALA A 186 -15.11 -24.11 -17.71
N ILE A 187 -15.04 -25.13 -16.84
CA ILE A 187 -15.43 -26.51 -17.16
C ILE A 187 -16.93 -26.59 -17.47
N TYR A 188 -17.76 -25.92 -16.67
CA TYR A 188 -19.21 -25.88 -16.89
C TYR A 188 -19.61 -25.31 -18.25
N TYR A 189 -18.94 -24.23 -18.68
CA TYR A 189 -19.17 -23.62 -19.99
C TYR A 189 -18.41 -24.29 -21.16
N HIS A 190 -17.76 -25.44 -20.93
CA HIS A 190 -16.89 -26.11 -21.91
C HIS A 190 -15.88 -25.15 -22.57
N ALA A 191 -15.35 -24.20 -21.79
CA ALA A 191 -14.44 -23.20 -22.30
C ALA A 191 -13.09 -23.84 -22.68
N SER A 192 -12.62 -23.56 -23.89
CA SER A 192 -11.33 -24.03 -24.42
C SER A 192 -10.10 -23.41 -23.74
N ARG A 193 -10.29 -22.56 -22.71
CA ARG A 193 -9.24 -22.01 -21.83
C ARG A 193 -9.30 -22.56 -20.41
N ALA A 194 -9.94 -23.70 -20.19
CA ALA A 194 -9.88 -24.39 -18.90
C ALA A 194 -8.42 -24.67 -18.54
N ILE A 195 -8.05 -24.34 -17.30
CA ILE A 195 -6.69 -24.48 -16.80
C ILE A 195 -6.45 -25.99 -16.61
N PRO A 196 -5.47 -26.60 -17.31
CA PRO A 196 -5.22 -28.03 -17.19
C PRO A 196 -4.77 -28.34 -15.76
N PHE A 197 -5.27 -29.45 -15.20
CA PHE A 197 -4.99 -29.87 -13.81
C PHE A 197 -3.48 -29.88 -13.49
N GLY A 198 -2.64 -30.27 -14.47
CA GLY A 198 -1.18 -30.27 -14.30
C GLY A 198 -0.58 -28.90 -13.98
N SER A 199 -1.13 -27.81 -14.53
CA SER A 199 -0.65 -26.45 -14.23
C SER A 199 -1.04 -25.97 -12.84
N MET A 200 -2.19 -26.40 -12.31
CA MET A 200 -2.58 -26.13 -10.92
C MET A 200 -1.62 -26.82 -9.93
N VAL A 201 -1.28 -28.08 -10.20
CA VAL A 201 -0.31 -28.82 -9.38
C VAL A 201 1.08 -28.21 -9.48
N ALA A 202 1.49 -27.75 -10.67
CA ALA A 202 2.79 -27.08 -10.87
C ALA A 202 2.90 -25.75 -10.10
N VAL A 203 1.84 -24.93 -10.06
CA VAL A 203 1.85 -23.69 -9.27
C VAL A 203 1.90 -23.99 -7.77
N LEU A 204 1.15 -25.00 -7.31
CA LEU A 204 1.20 -25.44 -5.91
C LEU A 204 2.58 -25.97 -5.51
N SER A 205 3.25 -26.72 -6.39
CA SER A 205 4.59 -27.23 -6.12
C SER A 205 5.63 -26.11 -6.07
N ILE A 206 5.55 -25.11 -6.95
CA ILE A 206 6.42 -23.91 -6.88
C ILE A 206 6.22 -23.17 -5.55
N CYS A 207 4.97 -22.98 -5.13
CA CYS A 207 4.67 -22.35 -3.84
C CYS A 207 5.21 -23.17 -2.65
N ALA A 208 5.08 -24.50 -2.69
CA ALA A 208 5.52 -25.37 -1.62
C ALA A 208 7.05 -25.54 -1.55
N PHE A 209 7.73 -25.67 -2.68
CA PHE A 209 9.17 -26.00 -2.73
C PHE A 209 10.09 -24.81 -2.91
N ILE A 210 9.60 -23.67 -3.40
CA ILE A 210 10.43 -22.47 -3.61
C ILE A 210 10.02 -21.38 -2.62
N VAL A 211 8.73 -21.02 -2.59
CA VAL A 211 8.27 -19.89 -1.77
C VAL A 211 8.35 -20.19 -0.27
N LEU A 212 7.92 -21.37 0.19
CA LEU A 212 8.03 -21.75 1.61
C LEU A 212 9.48 -21.74 2.15
N PRO A 213 10.48 -22.39 1.54
CA PRO A 213 11.83 -22.33 2.09
C PRO A 213 12.45 -20.93 2.01
N LEU A 214 12.20 -20.16 0.94
CA LEU A 214 12.71 -18.78 0.86
C LEU A 214 12.09 -17.87 1.93
N THR A 215 10.77 -17.99 2.17
CA THR A 215 10.10 -17.26 3.25
C THR A 215 10.64 -17.68 4.62
N LEU A 216 10.97 -18.96 4.82
CA LEU A 216 11.59 -19.45 6.06
C LEU A 216 12.93 -18.76 6.32
N VAL A 217 13.82 -18.74 5.33
CA VAL A 217 15.12 -18.06 5.42
C VAL A 217 14.93 -16.58 5.75
N GLY A 218 14.00 -15.91 5.06
CA GLY A 218 13.63 -14.52 5.33
C GLY A 218 13.16 -14.30 6.77
N THR A 219 12.31 -15.17 7.30
CA THR A 219 11.81 -15.06 8.69
C THR A 219 12.90 -15.25 9.73
N VAL A 220 13.84 -16.17 9.51
CA VAL A 220 14.97 -16.39 10.42
C VAL A 220 15.90 -15.18 10.42
N LEU A 221 16.26 -14.66 9.24
CA LEU A 221 17.04 -13.43 9.11
C LEU A 221 16.34 -12.24 9.76
N GLY A 222 15.05 -12.07 9.50
CA GLY A 222 14.23 -11.02 10.08
C GLY A 222 14.27 -11.04 11.60
N ARG A 223 14.10 -12.21 12.24
CA ARG A 223 14.13 -12.34 13.70
C ARG A 223 15.51 -12.11 14.30
N ASN A 224 16.57 -12.57 13.63
CA ASN A 224 17.94 -12.40 14.13
C ASN A 224 18.42 -10.94 14.03
N LEU A 225 18.04 -10.22 12.98
CA LEU A 225 18.48 -8.84 12.74
C LEU A 225 17.62 -7.78 13.45
N SER A 226 16.35 -8.06 13.71
CA SER A 226 15.41 -7.02 14.15
C SER A 226 15.42 -6.70 15.65
N GLY A 227 16.21 -7.43 16.45
CA GLY A 227 16.45 -7.14 17.86
C GLY A 227 15.19 -7.14 18.74
N VAL A 228 15.35 -6.71 19.99
CA VAL A 228 14.21 -6.49 20.91
C VAL A 228 13.51 -5.19 20.50
N ALA A 229 12.17 -5.17 20.55
CA ALA A 229 11.41 -3.95 20.32
C ALA A 229 11.78 -2.88 21.36
N ALA A 230 12.48 -1.83 20.92
CA ALA A 230 12.72 -0.63 21.71
C ALA A 230 11.51 0.29 21.58
N PHE A 231 10.51 0.09 22.45
CA PHE A 231 9.40 1.03 22.55
C PHE A 231 9.88 2.29 23.27
N PRO A 232 9.55 3.51 22.77
CA PRO A 232 9.96 4.76 23.41
C PRO A 232 9.28 4.98 24.77
N CYS A 233 8.23 4.21 25.07
CA CYS A 233 7.41 4.36 26.26
C CYS A 233 7.09 3.00 26.88
N ARG A 234 6.86 2.96 28.20
CA ARG A 234 6.38 1.76 28.90
C ARG A 234 4.94 1.48 28.50
N VAL A 235 4.66 0.27 28.02
CA VAL A 235 3.32 -0.16 27.62
C VAL A 235 2.46 -0.42 28.87
N ASN A 236 1.23 0.07 28.88
CA ASN A 236 0.27 -0.20 29.95
C ASN A 236 -0.19 -1.66 29.90
N ALA A 237 -0.18 -2.36 31.03
CA ALA A 237 -0.55 -3.78 31.10
C ALA A 237 -2.07 -4.01 31.08
N VAL A 238 -2.86 -3.07 31.61
CA VAL A 238 -4.33 -3.17 31.68
C VAL A 238 -4.96 -2.27 30.62
N PRO A 239 -5.84 -2.80 29.74
CA PRO A 239 -6.61 -1.96 28.84
C PRO A 239 -7.56 -1.11 29.69
N ARG A 240 -7.51 0.20 29.49
CA ARG A 240 -8.45 1.12 30.14
C ARG A 240 -9.88 0.91 29.61
N PRO A 241 -10.90 1.14 30.44
CA PRO A 241 -12.29 1.04 30.02
C PRO A 241 -12.54 2.05 28.89
N ILE A 242 -12.95 1.55 27.73
CA ILE A 242 -13.32 2.38 26.57
C ILE A 242 -14.81 2.68 26.73
N PRO A 243 -15.26 3.94 26.60
CA PRO A 243 -16.68 4.27 26.57
C PRO A 243 -17.40 3.48 25.47
N GLU A 244 -18.71 3.23 25.66
CA GLU A 244 -19.49 2.48 24.68
C GLU A 244 -19.50 3.20 23.32
N LYS A 245 -19.10 2.48 22.27
CA LYS A 245 -19.00 3.02 20.91
C LYS A 245 -20.37 3.00 20.26
N ARG A 246 -20.71 4.07 19.52
CA ARG A 246 -21.91 4.08 18.67
C ARG A 246 -21.75 3.07 17.52
N TRP A 247 -22.86 2.56 16.99
CA TRP A 247 -22.89 1.53 15.94
C TRP A 247 -22.04 1.88 14.69
N PHE A 248 -21.95 3.16 14.33
CA PHE A 248 -21.16 3.61 13.18
C PHE A 248 -19.65 3.75 13.45
N MET A 249 -19.23 3.68 14.71
CA MET A 249 -17.83 3.70 15.15
C MET A 249 -17.28 2.28 15.38
N GLU A 250 -18.04 1.25 15.05
CA GLU A 250 -17.56 -0.12 15.15
C GLU A 250 -16.54 -0.44 14.04
N PRO A 251 -15.44 -1.15 14.34
CA PRO A 251 -14.42 -1.54 13.36
C PRO A 251 -14.95 -2.13 12.05
N PRO A 252 -15.93 -3.07 12.02
CA PRO A 252 -16.46 -3.59 10.75
C PRO A 252 -17.16 -2.52 9.91
N VAL A 253 -17.90 -1.60 10.53
CA VAL A 253 -18.59 -0.51 9.82
C VAL A 253 -17.58 0.49 9.26
N ILE A 254 -16.53 0.81 10.02
CA ILE A 254 -15.44 1.69 9.56
C ILE A 254 -14.65 1.02 8.43
N ILE A 255 -14.34 -0.28 8.51
CA ILE A 255 -13.62 -1.00 7.45
C ILE A 255 -14.48 -1.05 6.17
N ALA A 256 -15.79 -1.30 6.28
CA ALA A 256 -16.71 -1.29 5.16
C ALA A 256 -16.83 0.10 4.51
N LEU A 257 -16.98 1.16 5.32
CA LEU A 257 -17.05 2.55 4.86
C LEU A 257 -15.71 3.04 4.30
N GLY A 258 -14.58 2.59 4.85
CA GLY A 258 -13.23 2.92 4.39
C GLY A 258 -12.94 2.34 3.00
N GLY A 259 -13.40 1.11 2.72
CA GLY A 259 -13.34 0.53 1.38
C GLY A 259 -14.15 1.33 0.35
N VAL A 260 -15.33 1.83 0.74
CA VAL A 260 -16.21 2.66 -0.11
C VAL A 260 -15.69 4.11 -0.26
N ARG A 261 -14.93 4.61 0.71
CA ARG A 261 -14.43 6.01 0.78
C ARG A 261 -12.91 6.11 0.59
N SER A 262 -12.35 5.33 -0.34
CA SER A 262 -10.93 5.46 -0.75
C SER A 262 -10.66 6.72 -1.61
N GLY A 263 -11.55 7.72 -1.60
CA GLY A 263 -11.47 8.92 -2.42
C GLY A 263 -11.94 10.23 -1.78
N LEU A 264 -12.24 10.28 -0.47
CA LEU A 264 -12.59 11.55 0.21
C LEU A 264 -11.70 11.76 1.45
N PRO A 265 -11.12 12.96 1.64
CA PRO A 265 -10.30 13.28 2.79
C PRO A 265 -11.14 13.16 4.06
N ILE A 266 -10.65 12.37 5.01
CA ILE A 266 -11.32 12.14 6.28
C ILE A 266 -11.01 13.35 7.15
N ASN A 267 -11.99 14.22 7.36
CA ASN A 267 -11.89 15.31 8.33
C ASN A 267 -11.56 14.71 9.71
N SER A 268 -10.57 15.31 10.37
CA SER A 268 -9.98 14.96 11.66
C SER A 268 -10.94 15.04 12.85
N GLU A 269 -12.22 15.35 12.66
CA GLU A 269 -13.22 15.46 13.73
C GLU A 269 -13.80 14.11 14.20
N PHE A 270 -13.53 13.00 13.50
CA PHE A 270 -14.11 11.69 13.85
C PHE A 270 -13.27 10.83 14.80
N THR A 271 -12.12 11.31 15.30
CA THR A 271 -11.25 10.54 16.21
C THR A 271 -11.28 11.04 17.66
N CYS A 272 -11.96 12.15 17.95
CA CYS A 272 -12.12 12.68 19.30
C CYS A 272 -13.59 12.86 19.66
N LEU A 273 -14.29 11.75 19.86
CA LEU A 273 -15.42 11.62 20.80
C LEU A 273 -15.36 10.21 21.41
#